data_AF-A0A1H3BMS1-F1
#
_entry.id   AF-A0A1H3BMS1-F1
#
_cell.length_a   1.000
_cell.length_b   1.000
_cell.length_c   1.000
_cell.angle_alpha   90.00
_cell.angle_beta   90.00
_cell.angle_gamma   90.00
#
_symmetry.space_group_name_H-M   'P 1'
#
loop_
_entity.id
_entity.type
_entity.pdbx_description
1 polymer ?
#
loop_
_entity_poly.entity_id
_entity_poly.type
_entity_poly.pdbx_seq_one_letter_code
_entity_poly.pdbx_strand_id
1 'polypeptide(L)'
;MHRYRDAIVYSEGGQELERSMFGAYVLFPYHDEQNYQEHKFYKSIEMVNVGAFPFLPNATELMNKFLEEIIMDSPEKAYERSTRPRGTQGYYKNKLAGKNVLVGSLREVAQLESSLKYKYYHLPLENISDHKILTQIEYVAVYQSKGKFADTGETGIHYVGKVKDWKVLRRGEIKERPARKGTENQLYVKFTIEEWTKRPEPIVSGGLGIYRLLYTSKYIFDRATEIAELRLETEEQLREWREKRRLGTVKVELDHTQVDLAQQVRDIRLDE
;
A
#
# COMPACT_ATOMS: atom_id res chain seq x y z
N MET A 1 -17.76 -29.51 4.32
CA MET A 1 -17.07 -28.23 4.09
C MET A 1 -15.77 -28.39 3.29
N HIS A 2 -14.82 -29.25 3.66
CA HIS A 2 -13.57 -29.45 2.88
C HIS A 2 -13.78 -29.74 1.38
N ARG A 3 -14.75 -30.59 1.01
CA ARG A 3 -15.07 -30.88 -0.41
C ARG A 3 -15.64 -29.67 -1.19
N TYR A 4 -16.38 -28.78 -0.53
CA TYR A 4 -16.88 -27.55 -1.15
C TYR A 4 -15.77 -26.50 -1.25
N ARG A 5 -14.87 -26.48 -0.26
CA ARG A 5 -13.67 -25.65 -0.27
C ARG A 5 -12.77 -25.99 -1.46
N ASP A 6 -12.58 -27.27 -1.76
CA ASP A 6 -11.63 -27.67 -2.80
C ASP A 6 -12.22 -27.57 -4.22
N ALA A 7 -13.50 -27.20 -4.36
CA ALA A 7 -14.23 -27.17 -5.64
C ALA A 7 -14.40 -25.75 -6.26
N ILE A 8 -14.11 -24.68 -5.51
CA ILE A 8 -14.24 -23.30 -6.03
C ILE A 8 -12.89 -22.85 -6.60
N VAL A 9 -12.86 -22.64 -7.91
CA VAL A 9 -11.69 -22.23 -8.70
C VAL A 9 -12.05 -21.03 -9.57
N TYR A 10 -11.08 -20.16 -9.81
CA TYR A 10 -11.20 -18.96 -10.64
C TYR A 10 -10.20 -19.07 -11.80
N SER A 11 -10.57 -18.61 -13.00
CA SER A 11 -9.63 -18.49 -14.12
C SER A 11 -9.68 -17.08 -14.68
N GLU A 12 -8.57 -16.36 -14.61
CA GLU A 12 -8.42 -15.03 -15.21
C GLU A 12 -7.50 -15.12 -16.43
N GLY A 13 -8.05 -15.56 -17.57
CA GLY A 13 -7.38 -15.49 -18.88
C GLY A 13 -6.14 -16.37 -19.11
N GLY A 14 -5.67 -17.13 -18.12
CA GLY A 14 -4.58 -18.11 -18.24
C GLY A 14 -5.06 -19.56 -18.26
N GLN A 15 -4.22 -20.49 -18.76
CA GLN A 15 -4.52 -21.93 -18.83
C GLN A 15 -4.53 -22.65 -17.46
N GLU A 16 -4.15 -21.99 -16.37
CA GLU A 16 -4.13 -22.58 -15.02
C GLU A 16 -5.36 -22.13 -14.20
N LEU A 17 -6.05 -23.11 -13.60
CA LEU A 17 -7.15 -22.87 -12.67
C LEU A 17 -6.57 -22.44 -11.32
N GLU A 18 -6.82 -21.19 -10.91
CA GLU A 18 -6.34 -20.64 -9.66
C GLU A 18 -7.36 -20.82 -8.52
N ARG A 19 -6.85 -21.01 -7.30
CA ARG A 19 -7.68 -21.19 -6.10
C ARG A 19 -7.63 -19.92 -5.25
N SER A 20 -8.71 -19.15 -5.28
CA SER A 20 -8.86 -17.86 -4.56
C SER A 20 -9.76 -18.00 -3.32
N MET A 21 -9.56 -19.04 -2.52
CA MET A 21 -10.39 -19.26 -1.32
C MET A 21 -9.60 -19.18 -0.03
N PHE A 22 -10.02 -18.25 0.82
CA PHE A 22 -9.43 -17.91 2.12
C PHE A 22 -9.66 -19.02 3.15
N GLY A 23 -10.91 -19.46 3.33
CA GLY A 23 -11.32 -20.47 4.30
C GLY A 23 -12.79 -20.85 4.12
N ALA A 24 -13.34 -21.70 4.99
CA ALA A 24 -14.76 -22.08 4.93
C ALA A 24 -15.41 -22.06 6.31
N TYR A 25 -16.32 -21.11 6.53
CA TYR A 25 -16.93 -20.85 7.84
C TYR A 25 -18.44 -21.06 7.80
N VAL A 26 -19.00 -21.55 8.90
CA VAL A 26 -20.45 -21.73 9.09
C VAL A 26 -20.92 -20.83 10.22
N LEU A 27 -22.10 -20.22 10.04
CA LEU A 27 -22.81 -19.55 11.12
C LEU A 27 -23.55 -20.61 11.96
N PHE A 28 -23.16 -20.76 13.22
CA PHE A 28 -23.64 -21.80 14.11
C PHE A 28 -24.59 -21.20 15.15
N PRO A 29 -25.81 -21.75 15.33
CA PRO A 29 -26.80 -21.18 16.23
C PRO A 29 -26.43 -21.50 17.69
N TYR A 30 -25.57 -20.67 18.27
CA TYR A 30 -25.10 -20.79 19.65
C TYR A 30 -25.02 -19.41 20.29
N HIS A 31 -25.45 -19.30 21.54
CA HIS A 31 -25.72 -18.02 22.22
C HIS A 31 -24.59 -17.61 23.18
N ASP A 32 -23.85 -18.56 23.73
CA ASP A 32 -22.80 -18.31 24.72
C ASP A 32 -21.43 -18.27 24.06
N GLU A 33 -21.02 -17.07 23.66
CA GLU A 33 -19.77 -16.87 22.94
C GLU A 33 -18.52 -17.20 23.79
N GLN A 34 -18.57 -17.02 25.11
CA GLN A 34 -17.43 -17.30 25.98
C GLN A 34 -17.11 -18.79 26.01
N ASN A 35 -18.13 -19.62 26.24
CA ASN A 35 -17.95 -21.07 26.21
C ASN A 35 -17.69 -21.61 24.80
N TYR A 36 -18.16 -20.90 23.76
CA TYR A 36 -17.97 -21.33 22.38
C TYR A 36 -16.51 -21.21 21.89
N GLN A 37 -15.67 -20.37 22.52
CA GLN A 37 -14.24 -20.30 22.19
C GLN A 37 -13.53 -21.64 22.40
N GLU A 38 -13.97 -22.41 23.39
CA GLU A 38 -13.42 -23.74 23.67
C GLU A 38 -13.96 -24.82 22.71
N HIS A 39 -15.00 -24.50 21.93
CA HIS A 39 -15.68 -25.44 21.06
C HIS A 39 -14.78 -25.88 19.90
N LYS A 40 -14.86 -27.18 19.56
CA LYS A 40 -14.06 -27.80 18.48
C LYS A 40 -14.21 -27.09 17.12
N PHE A 41 -15.38 -26.51 16.84
CA PHE A 41 -15.64 -25.78 15.59
C PHE A 41 -15.03 -24.38 15.57
N TYR A 42 -14.83 -23.76 16.73
CA TYR A 42 -14.12 -22.50 16.82
C TYR A 42 -12.61 -22.75 16.72
N LYS A 43 -12.08 -23.71 17.49
CA LYS A 43 -10.65 -24.10 17.43
C LYS A 43 -10.20 -24.61 16.06
N SER A 44 -11.09 -25.23 15.28
CA SER A 44 -10.75 -25.70 13.93
C SER A 44 -10.50 -24.56 12.94
N ILE A 45 -10.97 -23.34 13.23
CA ILE A 45 -10.69 -22.13 12.43
C ILE A 45 -9.19 -21.83 12.47
N GLU A 46 -8.57 -21.84 13.65
CA GLU A 46 -7.13 -21.62 13.78
C GLU A 46 -6.30 -22.77 13.20
N MET A 47 -6.77 -24.02 13.36
CA MET A 47 -6.00 -25.19 12.94
C MET A 47 -6.00 -25.44 11.43
N VAL A 48 -7.14 -25.28 10.75
CA VAL A 48 -7.33 -25.70 9.35
C VAL A 48 -8.09 -24.69 8.49
N ASN A 49 -8.38 -23.51 9.03
CA ASN A 49 -9.15 -22.45 8.38
C ASN A 49 -10.54 -22.87 7.89
N VAL A 50 -11.11 -23.85 8.60
CA VAL A 50 -12.47 -24.36 8.38
C VAL A 50 -13.11 -24.55 9.75
N GLY A 51 -14.28 -23.97 9.96
CA GLY A 51 -14.94 -24.06 11.26
C GLY A 51 -16.26 -23.33 11.29
N ALA A 52 -16.70 -22.94 12.48
CA ALA A 52 -17.99 -22.27 12.63
C ALA A 52 -17.94 -21.22 13.74
N PHE A 53 -18.56 -20.07 13.49
CA PHE A 53 -18.72 -18.97 14.45
C PHE A 53 -20.10 -19.03 15.10
N PRO A 54 -20.25 -18.70 16.39
CA PRO A 54 -21.56 -18.53 16.98
C PRO A 54 -22.22 -17.31 16.32
N PHE A 55 -23.49 -17.44 15.96
CA PHE A 55 -24.22 -16.36 15.32
C PHE A 55 -25.72 -16.45 15.63
N LEU A 56 -26.15 -15.62 16.58
CA LEU A 56 -27.55 -15.39 16.94
C LEU A 56 -27.75 -13.89 17.20
N PRO A 57 -29.00 -13.39 17.22
CA PRO A 57 -29.27 -12.04 17.72
C PRO A 57 -28.67 -11.89 19.13
N ASN A 58 -27.75 -10.93 19.31
CA ASN A 58 -26.96 -10.67 20.52
C ASN A 58 -25.75 -11.60 20.78
N ALA A 59 -25.42 -12.51 19.85
CA ALA A 59 -24.21 -13.34 19.91
C ALA A 59 -23.46 -13.25 18.57
N THR A 60 -22.79 -12.11 18.34
CA THR A 60 -22.05 -11.80 17.11
C THR A 60 -20.63 -11.30 17.36
N GLU A 61 -20.17 -11.24 18.61
CA GLU A 61 -18.91 -10.60 19.01
C GLU A 61 -17.70 -11.28 18.37
N LEU A 62 -17.63 -12.61 18.42
CA LEU A 62 -16.57 -13.42 17.81
C LEU A 62 -16.56 -13.30 16.28
N MET A 63 -17.74 -13.19 15.65
CA MET A 63 -17.82 -12.95 14.21
C MET A 63 -17.35 -11.55 13.85
N ASN A 64 -17.77 -10.53 14.60
CA ASN A 64 -17.35 -9.15 14.37
C ASN A 64 -15.83 -9.01 14.54
N LYS A 65 -15.27 -9.56 15.62
CA LYS A 65 -13.82 -9.60 15.84
C LYS A 65 -13.09 -10.29 14.70
N PHE A 66 -13.64 -11.40 14.18
CA PHE A 66 -13.06 -12.10 13.04
C PHE A 66 -13.13 -11.27 11.74
N LEU A 67 -14.24 -10.58 11.49
CA LEU A 67 -14.38 -9.71 10.32
C LEU A 67 -13.45 -8.49 10.42
N GLU A 68 -13.36 -7.87 11.59
CA GLU A 68 -12.38 -6.82 11.88
C GLU A 68 -10.97 -7.33 11.65
N GLU A 69 -10.64 -8.53 12.15
CA GLU A 69 -9.37 -9.17 11.87
C GLU A 69 -9.14 -9.36 10.36
N ILE A 70 -10.10 -9.83 9.58
CA ILE A 70 -9.94 -10.00 8.12
C ILE A 70 -9.75 -8.65 7.40
N ILE A 71 -10.55 -7.64 7.77
CA ILE A 71 -10.52 -6.33 7.13
C ILE A 71 -9.23 -5.59 7.47
N MET A 72 -8.74 -5.76 8.71
CA MET A 72 -7.48 -5.19 9.20
C MET A 72 -6.26 -6.04 8.84
N ASP A 73 -6.42 -7.35 8.62
CA ASP A 73 -5.34 -8.27 8.30
C ASP A 73 -4.76 -7.96 6.92
N SER A 74 -3.47 -8.22 6.82
CA SER A 74 -2.77 -8.15 5.56
C SER A 74 -3.03 -9.44 4.74
N PRO A 75 -2.89 -9.37 3.41
CA PRO A 75 -3.07 -10.53 2.54
C PRO A 75 -2.18 -11.75 2.87
N GLU A 76 -1.15 -11.59 3.69
CA GLU A 76 -0.22 -12.62 4.18
C GLU A 76 -0.74 -13.39 5.39
N LYS A 77 -1.41 -12.75 6.35
CA LYS A 77 -2.07 -13.49 7.45
C LYS A 77 -3.24 -14.30 6.91
N ALA A 78 -3.95 -13.73 5.93
CA ALA A 78 -4.91 -14.44 5.10
C ALA A 78 -4.30 -15.67 4.42
N TYR A 79 -3.10 -15.51 3.86
CA TYR A 79 -2.35 -16.55 3.16
C TYR A 79 -1.78 -17.63 4.10
N GLU A 80 -1.24 -17.27 5.27
CA GLU A 80 -0.75 -18.19 6.30
C GLU A 80 -1.87 -19.02 6.93
N ARG A 81 -3.05 -18.40 7.12
CA ARG A 81 -4.26 -19.09 7.61
C ARG A 81 -4.76 -20.11 6.56
N SER A 82 -4.63 -19.85 5.27
CA SER A 82 -5.04 -20.81 4.23
C SER A 82 -4.10 -22.04 4.19
N THR A 83 -4.66 -23.26 4.34
CA THR A 83 -3.87 -24.50 4.23
C THR A 83 -3.22 -24.58 2.85
N ARG A 84 -1.89 -24.39 2.81
CA ARG A 84 -1.02 -24.22 1.62
C ARG A 84 -1.37 -25.16 0.45
N PRO A 85 -1.91 -24.66 -0.68
CA PRO A 85 -1.77 -25.33 -1.97
C PRO A 85 -0.34 -25.09 -2.51
N ARG A 86 0.29 -26.11 -3.08
CA ARG A 86 1.54 -25.92 -3.86
C ARG A 86 1.24 -24.98 -5.04
N GLY A 87 1.91 -23.82 -5.12
CA GLY A 87 1.89 -22.93 -6.30
C GLY A 87 1.57 -21.44 -6.04
N THR A 88 0.98 -21.06 -4.91
CA THR A 88 0.53 -19.68 -4.65
C THR A 88 1.61 -18.71 -4.15
N GLN A 89 2.87 -19.15 -4.02
CA GLN A 89 3.98 -18.29 -3.57
C GLN A 89 4.27 -17.12 -4.54
N GLY A 90 3.98 -17.24 -5.83
CA GLY A 90 4.27 -16.18 -6.81
C GLY A 90 3.32 -14.97 -6.71
N TYR A 91 2.06 -15.19 -6.30
CA TYR A 91 1.02 -14.17 -6.33
C TYR A 91 1.20 -13.08 -5.26
N TYR A 92 1.67 -13.42 -4.05
CA TYR A 92 1.67 -12.51 -2.90
C TYR A 92 2.97 -11.72 -2.62
N LYS A 93 4.19 -12.29 -2.65
CA LYS A 93 4.95 -12.24 -3.91
C LYS A 93 5.14 -10.81 -4.40
N ASN A 94 4.43 -10.54 -5.50
CA ASN A 94 4.47 -9.30 -6.25
C ASN A 94 3.62 -8.16 -5.65
N LYS A 95 2.55 -8.45 -4.89
CA LYS A 95 1.64 -7.40 -4.37
C LYS A 95 2.17 -6.65 -3.14
N LEU A 96 3.03 -7.27 -2.35
CA LEU A 96 3.48 -6.75 -1.06
C LEU A 96 4.91 -6.22 -1.11
N ALA A 97 5.78 -6.89 -1.86
CA ALA A 97 7.14 -6.43 -2.16
C ALA A 97 7.22 -5.54 -3.42
N GLY A 98 6.11 -5.40 -4.16
CA GLY A 98 6.07 -4.59 -5.37
C GLY A 98 6.24 -3.12 -5.07
N LYS A 99 7.24 -2.49 -5.70
CA LYS A 99 7.46 -1.03 -5.67
C LYS A 99 6.58 -0.35 -6.74
N ASN A 100 5.27 -0.54 -6.63
CA ASN A 100 4.31 -0.12 -7.66
C ASN A 100 3.76 1.32 -7.46
N VAL A 101 4.10 1.98 -6.35
CA VAL A 101 3.78 3.39 -6.12
C VAL A 101 5.08 4.21 -6.14
N LEU A 102 5.14 5.19 -7.04
CA LEU A 102 6.18 6.21 -7.04
C LEU A 102 5.66 7.45 -6.32
N VAL A 103 6.38 7.92 -5.30
CA VAL A 103 6.09 9.16 -4.60
C VAL A 103 7.11 10.20 -5.01
N GLY A 104 6.67 11.22 -5.73
CA GLY A 104 7.51 12.25 -6.31
C GLY A 104 7.48 13.56 -5.52
N SER A 105 8.64 14.14 -5.23
CA SER A 105 8.72 15.44 -4.55
C SER A 105 8.42 16.60 -5.51
N LEU A 106 7.47 17.47 -5.15
CA LEU A 106 7.16 18.69 -5.88
C LEU A 106 7.80 19.91 -5.20
N ARG A 107 8.37 20.78 -6.03
CA ARG A 107 9.10 21.98 -5.59
C ARG A 107 8.34 23.29 -5.78
N GLU A 108 7.26 23.28 -6.57
CA GLU A 108 6.50 24.49 -6.93
C GLU A 108 4.99 24.18 -7.03
N VAL A 109 4.15 25.10 -6.56
CA VAL A 109 2.68 24.99 -6.61
C VAL A 109 2.16 24.91 -8.04
N ALA A 110 2.72 25.73 -8.95
CA ALA A 110 2.37 25.68 -10.38
C ALA A 110 2.65 24.31 -11.03
N GLN A 111 3.62 23.55 -10.51
CA GLN A 111 3.87 22.19 -10.98
C GLN A 111 2.74 21.25 -10.55
N LEU A 112 2.23 21.38 -9.32
CA LEU A 112 1.07 20.61 -8.85
C LEU A 112 -0.16 20.93 -9.70
N GLU A 113 -0.50 22.20 -9.86
CA GLU A 113 -1.67 22.64 -10.63
C GLU A 113 -1.63 22.14 -12.08
N SER A 114 -0.49 22.27 -12.75
CA SER A 114 -0.34 21.77 -14.12
C SER A 114 -0.45 20.24 -14.18
N SER A 115 0.14 19.52 -13.21
CA SER A 115 0.09 18.05 -13.13
C SER A 115 -1.36 17.55 -12.97
N LEU A 116 -2.15 18.22 -12.12
CA LEU A 116 -3.57 17.93 -11.92
C LEU A 116 -4.40 18.27 -13.16
N LYS A 117 -4.19 19.45 -13.75
CA LYS A 117 -4.94 19.95 -14.92
C LYS A 117 -4.70 19.11 -16.19
N TYR A 118 -3.45 18.79 -16.48
CA TYR A 118 -3.07 18.06 -17.70
C TYR A 118 -2.83 16.56 -17.46
N LYS A 119 -3.16 16.06 -16.26
CA LYS A 119 -3.08 14.65 -15.87
C LYS A 119 -1.75 13.98 -16.23
N TYR A 120 -0.66 14.57 -15.74
CA TYR A 120 0.68 14.04 -15.98
C TYR A 120 1.57 14.23 -14.76
N TYR A 121 2.62 13.42 -14.68
CA TYR A 121 3.73 13.65 -13.76
C TYR A 121 5.04 13.45 -14.51
N HIS A 122 6.08 14.21 -14.18
CA HIS A 122 7.38 14.04 -14.82
C HIS A 122 8.53 14.30 -13.84
N LEU A 123 9.63 13.59 -14.08
CA LEU A 123 10.87 13.74 -13.34
C LEU A 123 12.09 13.42 -14.22
N PRO A 124 13.28 13.94 -13.88
CA PRO A 124 14.52 13.56 -14.54
C PRO A 124 14.74 12.04 -14.48
N LEU A 125 15.14 11.43 -15.61
CA LEU A 125 15.43 10.00 -15.67
C LEU A 125 16.60 9.62 -14.74
N GLU A 126 17.58 10.52 -14.56
CA GLU A 126 18.72 10.36 -13.66
C GLU A 126 18.35 10.16 -12.18
N ASN A 127 17.11 10.50 -11.78
CA ASN A 127 16.65 10.26 -10.42
C ASN A 127 16.23 8.80 -10.19
N ILE A 128 16.07 8.01 -11.25
CA ILE A 128 15.64 6.61 -11.19
C ILE A 128 16.87 5.72 -11.36
N SER A 129 17.33 5.12 -10.26
CA SER A 129 18.54 4.29 -10.28
C SER A 129 18.35 2.97 -11.03
N ASP A 130 17.19 2.32 -10.89
CA ASP A 130 16.84 1.09 -11.60
C ASP A 130 15.69 1.35 -12.57
N HIS A 131 16.00 1.43 -13.86
CA HIS A 131 14.99 1.70 -14.88
C HIS A 131 13.95 0.58 -15.04
N LYS A 132 14.23 -0.66 -14.57
CA LYS A 132 13.25 -1.77 -14.64
C LYS A 132 12.02 -1.49 -13.79
N ILE A 133 12.17 -0.70 -12.74
CA ILE A 133 11.09 -0.33 -11.83
C ILE A 133 9.96 0.42 -12.55
N LEU A 134 10.27 1.16 -13.63
CA LEU A 134 9.29 1.91 -14.41
C LEU A 134 8.15 1.04 -14.95
N THR A 135 8.45 -0.21 -15.28
CA THR A 135 7.46 -1.18 -15.79
C THR A 135 6.50 -1.69 -14.70
N GLN A 136 6.85 -1.49 -13.43
CA GLN A 136 6.09 -1.95 -12.27
C GLN A 136 5.25 -0.83 -11.64
N ILE A 137 5.49 0.43 -12.03
CA ILE A 137 4.78 1.58 -11.46
C ILE A 137 3.36 1.62 -12.02
N GLU A 138 2.39 1.44 -11.14
CA GLU A 138 0.97 1.52 -11.43
C GLU A 138 0.36 2.83 -10.90
N TYR A 139 1.01 3.45 -9.91
CA TYR A 139 0.51 4.67 -9.26
C TYR A 139 1.63 5.68 -9.06
N VAL A 140 1.27 6.96 -9.18
CA VAL A 140 2.14 8.09 -8.85
C VAL A 140 1.45 8.93 -7.78
N ALA A 141 2.13 9.19 -6.69
CA ALA A 141 1.73 10.14 -5.67
C ALA A 141 2.64 11.37 -5.68
N VAL A 142 2.09 12.52 -5.31
CA VAL A 142 2.84 13.78 -5.28
C VAL A 142 2.99 14.28 -3.85
N TYR A 143 4.23 14.50 -3.44
CA TYR A 143 4.58 15.05 -2.13
C TYR A 143 4.74 16.58 -2.21
N GLN A 144 3.91 17.29 -1.46
CA GLN A 144 3.94 18.73 -1.24
C GLN A 144 4.88 19.04 -0.06
N SER A 145 6.08 19.53 -0.37
CA SER A 145 7.11 19.79 0.64
C SER A 145 6.77 20.96 1.59
N LYS A 146 7.02 20.78 2.89
CA LYS A 146 6.70 21.76 3.92
C LYS A 146 7.28 23.15 3.63
N GLY A 147 8.54 23.24 3.19
CA GLY A 147 9.20 24.53 2.96
C GLY A 147 8.68 25.31 1.75
N LYS A 148 8.01 24.67 0.78
CA LYS A 148 7.52 25.32 -0.45
C LYS A 148 6.00 25.39 -0.56
N PHE A 149 5.31 24.60 0.26
CA PHE A 149 3.84 24.54 0.32
C PHE A 149 3.31 25.03 1.68
N ALA A 150 4.15 25.57 2.57
CA ALA A 150 3.73 26.12 3.86
C ALA A 150 2.57 27.12 3.73
N ASP A 151 2.65 28.01 2.75
CA ASP A 151 1.64 29.07 2.53
C ASP A 151 0.29 28.53 2.03
N THR A 152 0.27 27.31 1.49
CA THR A 152 -0.96 26.66 0.98
C THR A 152 -1.69 25.84 2.03
N GLY A 153 -1.07 25.56 3.19
CA GLY A 153 -1.61 24.68 4.22
C GLY A 153 -1.64 23.18 3.85
N GLU A 154 -1.54 22.82 2.57
CA GLU A 154 -1.54 21.45 2.07
C GLU A 154 -0.11 20.88 1.98
N THR A 155 0.44 20.44 3.12
CA THR A 155 1.75 19.76 3.18
C THR A 155 1.57 18.25 3.32
N GLY A 156 2.51 17.46 2.78
CA GLY A 156 2.42 16.00 2.79
C GLY A 156 2.02 15.41 1.44
N ILE A 157 1.30 14.30 1.42
CA ILE A 157 0.82 13.65 0.19
C ILE A 157 -0.70 13.69 0.20
N HIS A 158 -1.25 14.52 -0.67
CA HIS A 158 -2.70 14.70 -0.81
C HIS A 158 -3.28 13.99 -2.03
N TYR A 159 -2.49 13.86 -3.10
CA TYR A 159 -2.96 13.36 -4.39
C TYR A 159 -2.20 12.11 -4.82
N VAL A 160 -2.96 11.13 -5.29
CA VAL A 160 -2.46 9.91 -5.93
C VAL A 160 -3.15 9.76 -7.27
N GLY A 161 -2.43 9.32 -8.29
CA GLY A 161 -2.95 9.12 -9.63
C GLY A 161 -2.58 7.75 -10.17
N LYS A 162 -3.52 7.10 -10.83
CA LYS A 162 -3.28 5.83 -11.51
C LYS A 162 -2.58 6.09 -12.84
N VAL A 163 -1.48 5.39 -13.08
CA VAL A 163 -0.69 5.52 -14.31
C VAL A 163 -1.40 4.79 -15.44
N LYS A 164 -1.59 5.49 -16.56
CA LYS A 164 -2.09 4.91 -17.81
C LYS A 164 -0.94 4.41 -18.68
N ASP A 165 0.08 5.25 -18.86
CA ASP A 165 1.31 4.92 -19.58
C ASP A 165 2.47 5.80 -19.10
N TRP A 166 3.68 5.47 -19.56
CA TRP A 166 4.85 6.32 -19.38
C TRP A 166 5.72 6.31 -20.63
N LYS A 167 6.51 7.38 -20.79
CA LYS A 167 7.46 7.53 -21.88
C LYS A 167 8.68 8.33 -21.46
N VAL A 168 9.82 8.03 -22.07
CA VAL A 168 11.06 8.81 -21.92
C VAL A 168 11.14 9.80 -23.07
N LEU A 169 11.34 11.07 -22.74
CA LEU A 169 11.49 12.15 -23.72
C LEU A 169 12.42 13.23 -23.19
N ARG A 170 12.86 14.12 -24.08
CA ARG A 170 13.66 15.28 -23.68
C ARG A 170 12.78 16.29 -22.94
N ARG A 171 13.37 17.03 -22.00
CA ARG A 171 12.64 18.02 -21.21
C ARG A 171 11.96 19.08 -22.07
N GLY A 172 12.58 19.49 -23.18
CA GLY A 172 12.02 20.44 -24.14
C GLY A 172 10.76 19.95 -24.86
N GLU A 173 10.53 18.63 -24.91
CA GLU A 173 9.34 18.04 -25.54
C GLU A 173 8.10 18.02 -24.61
N ILE A 174 8.29 18.28 -23.31
CA ILE A 174 7.20 18.44 -22.33
C ILE A 174 6.60 19.84 -22.50
N LYS A 175 5.57 19.95 -23.35
CA LYS A 175 4.95 21.23 -23.72
C LYS A 175 4.08 21.84 -22.62
N GLU A 176 3.60 21.04 -21.68
CA GLU A 176 2.75 21.51 -20.58
C GLU A 176 3.46 22.50 -19.67
N ARG A 177 4.79 22.46 -19.63
CA ARG A 177 5.62 23.38 -18.85
C ARG A 177 6.93 23.66 -19.56
N PRO A 178 7.28 24.93 -19.87
CA PRO A 178 8.51 25.25 -20.55
C PRO A 178 9.73 24.75 -19.76
N ALA A 179 10.74 24.27 -20.49
CA ALA A 179 12.02 23.90 -19.91
C ALA A 179 12.77 25.14 -19.40
N ARG A 180 13.62 24.97 -18.39
CA ARG A 180 14.56 26.02 -17.99
C ARG A 180 15.67 26.07 -19.04
N LYS A 181 16.21 27.26 -19.31
CA LYS A 181 17.32 27.41 -20.25
C LYS A 181 18.47 26.49 -19.86
N GLY A 182 18.92 25.65 -20.80
CA GLY A 182 20.01 24.69 -20.62
C GLY A 182 19.59 23.31 -20.14
N THR A 183 18.30 23.08 -19.81
CA THR A 183 17.80 21.74 -19.41
C THR A 183 17.04 21.03 -20.52
N GLU A 184 16.92 21.62 -21.71
CA GLU A 184 16.04 21.15 -22.79
C GLU A 184 16.36 19.74 -23.27
N ASN A 185 17.64 19.37 -23.29
CA ASN A 185 18.12 18.07 -23.76
C ASN A 185 18.16 16.99 -22.67
N GLN A 186 17.88 17.33 -21.41
CA GLN A 186 17.86 16.33 -20.33
C GLN A 186 16.73 15.33 -20.54
N LEU A 187 17.01 14.06 -20.29
CA LEU A 187 16.02 12.99 -20.38
C LEU A 187 15.12 12.99 -19.15
N TYR A 188 13.81 12.95 -19.39
CA TYR A 188 12.78 12.91 -18.39
C TYR A 188 11.86 11.72 -18.65
N VAL A 189 11.38 11.11 -17.57
CA VAL A 189 10.25 10.20 -17.61
C VAL A 189 9.00 11.02 -17.42
N LYS A 190 8.04 10.87 -18.34
CA LYS A 190 6.69 11.44 -18.23
C LYS A 190 5.69 10.31 -18.08
N PHE A 191 4.96 10.33 -16.98
CA PHE A 191 3.81 9.48 -16.72
C PHE A 191 2.54 10.21 -17.17
N THR A 192 1.72 9.51 -17.94
CA THR A 192 0.34 9.93 -18.22
C THR A 192 -0.56 9.32 -17.15
N ILE A 193 -1.35 10.16 -16.50
CA ILE A 193 -2.21 9.77 -15.39
C ILE A 193 -3.64 9.63 -15.91
N GLU A 194 -4.32 8.54 -15.56
CA GLU A 194 -5.73 8.32 -15.91
C GLU A 194 -6.64 9.33 -15.19
N GLU A 195 -6.46 9.42 -13.88
CA GLU A 195 -7.13 10.36 -13.00
C GLU A 195 -6.31 10.60 -11.73
N TRP A 196 -6.46 11.80 -11.17
CA TRP A 196 -5.92 12.16 -9.86
C TRP A 196 -7.03 12.08 -8.82
N THR A 197 -6.78 11.33 -7.75
CA THR A 197 -7.68 11.19 -6.62
C THR A 197 -7.07 11.88 -5.41
N LYS A 198 -7.84 12.76 -4.77
CA LYS A 198 -7.46 13.36 -3.48
C LYS A 198 -7.77 12.36 -2.37
N ARG A 199 -6.80 12.11 -1.49
CA ARG A 199 -7.01 11.27 -0.30
C ARG A 199 -7.90 12.01 0.70
N PRO A 200 -8.83 11.32 1.38
CA PRO A 200 -9.61 11.91 2.47
C PRO A 200 -8.69 12.38 3.61
N GLU A 201 -7.72 11.55 3.95
CA GLU A 201 -6.68 11.84 4.95
C GLU A 201 -5.33 11.93 4.24
N PRO A 202 -4.58 13.03 4.37
CA PRO A 202 -3.26 13.14 3.75
C PRO A 202 -2.20 12.35 4.53
N ILE A 203 -1.18 11.82 3.85
CA ILE A 203 0.02 11.35 4.53
C ILE A 203 0.82 12.59 4.94
N VAL A 204 0.95 12.85 6.23
CA VAL A 204 1.66 14.01 6.75
C VAL A 204 3.17 13.82 6.73
N SER A 205 3.89 14.93 6.78
CA SER A 205 5.36 14.91 6.72
C SER A 205 6.03 14.35 7.98
N GLY A 206 5.39 14.41 9.15
CA GLY A 206 6.00 13.96 10.42
C GLY A 206 7.29 14.71 10.79
N GLY A 207 7.55 15.88 10.19
CA GLY A 207 8.82 16.59 10.32
C GLY A 207 9.93 16.14 9.37
N LEU A 208 9.68 15.13 8.54
CA LEU A 208 10.60 14.62 7.52
C LEU A 208 10.28 15.19 6.12
N GLY A 209 11.20 15.00 5.18
CA GLY A 209 11.04 15.38 3.77
C GLY A 209 11.25 14.24 2.80
N ILE A 210 10.87 14.44 1.54
CA ILE A 210 11.30 13.61 0.40
C ILE A 210 12.11 14.51 -0.53
N TYR A 211 13.37 14.17 -0.76
CA TYR A 211 14.33 14.98 -1.51
C TYR A 211 14.14 14.86 -3.03
N ARG A 212 14.05 13.63 -3.55
CA ARG A 212 13.83 13.34 -4.99
C ARG A 212 12.55 12.56 -5.21
N LEU A 213 12.57 11.28 -4.86
CA LEU A 213 11.47 10.35 -5.04
C LEU A 213 11.60 9.20 -4.03
N LEU A 214 10.49 8.55 -3.74
CA LEU A 214 10.43 7.35 -2.93
C LEU A 214 9.61 6.29 -3.66
N TYR A 215 9.98 5.03 -3.49
CA TYR A 215 9.18 3.90 -3.97
C TYR A 215 8.57 3.18 -2.79
N THR A 216 7.30 2.83 -2.90
CA THR A 216 6.59 2.07 -1.88
C THR A 216 5.56 1.15 -2.53
N SER A 217 4.96 0.26 -1.74
CA SER A 217 3.86 -0.58 -2.22
C SER A 217 2.54 0.12 -1.98
N LYS A 218 1.55 -0.17 -2.84
CA LYS A 218 0.18 0.33 -2.65
C LYS A 218 -0.40 -0.05 -1.29
N TYR A 219 -0.01 -1.23 -0.78
CA TYR A 219 -0.43 -1.72 0.53
C TYR A 219 -0.02 -0.79 1.68
N ILE A 220 1.24 -0.36 1.72
CA ILE A 220 1.76 0.57 2.73
C ILE A 220 1.16 1.95 2.49
N PHE A 221 1.17 2.42 1.24
CA PHE A 221 0.69 3.75 0.87
C PHE A 221 -0.76 4.02 1.31
N ASP A 222 -1.65 3.03 1.16
CA ASP A 222 -3.05 3.21 1.51
C ASP A 222 -3.28 3.35 3.01
N ARG A 223 -2.41 2.74 3.82
CA ARG A 223 -2.53 2.74 5.28
C ARG A 223 -1.70 3.82 5.93
N ALA A 224 -0.58 4.22 5.33
CA ALA A 224 0.34 5.18 5.93
C ALA A 224 -0.33 6.51 6.29
N THR A 225 0.05 7.01 7.46
CA THR A 225 -0.35 8.31 8.00
C THR A 225 0.81 9.30 7.95
N GLU A 226 2.04 8.83 8.09
CA GLU A 226 3.26 9.63 7.96
C GLU A 226 4.16 9.12 6.84
N ILE A 227 4.92 10.03 6.21
CA ILE A 227 5.84 9.67 5.12
C ILE A 227 6.97 8.73 5.57
N ALA A 228 7.31 8.70 6.86
CA ALA A 228 8.33 7.81 7.42
C ALA A 228 7.96 6.33 7.21
N GLU A 229 6.67 6.01 7.35
CA GLU A 229 6.14 4.65 7.21
C GLU A 229 6.29 4.11 5.79
N LEU A 230 6.35 4.98 4.78
CA LEU A 230 6.49 4.59 3.38
C LEU A 230 7.86 3.95 3.08
N ARG A 231 8.84 4.10 4.00
CA ARG A 231 10.21 3.58 3.88
C ARG A 231 10.37 2.16 4.42
N LEU A 232 9.35 1.58 5.03
CA LEU A 232 9.36 0.20 5.53
C LEU A 232 9.51 -0.76 4.34
N GLU A 233 10.65 -1.44 4.25
CA GLU A 233 11.00 -2.29 3.10
C GLU A 233 11.10 -3.77 3.45
N THR A 234 11.40 -4.12 4.72
CA THR A 234 11.60 -5.52 5.12
C THR A 234 10.33 -6.14 5.69
N GLU A 235 10.18 -7.46 5.53
CA GLU A 235 9.03 -8.19 6.08
C GLU A 235 8.95 -8.06 7.62
N GLU A 236 10.10 -8.02 8.30
CA GLU A 236 10.19 -7.83 9.75
C GLU A 236 9.67 -6.46 10.18
N GLN A 237 10.13 -5.38 9.51
CA GLN A 237 9.66 -4.01 9.76
C GLN A 237 8.15 -3.90 9.53
N LEU A 238 7.64 -4.49 8.44
CA LEU A 238 6.21 -4.51 8.13
C LEU A 238 5.42 -5.30 9.15
N ARG A 239 5.94 -6.41 9.66
CA ARG A 239 5.31 -7.18 10.73
C ARG A 239 5.20 -6.38 12.02
N GLU A 240 6.31 -5.79 12.46
CA GLU A 240 6.36 -5.01 13.69
C GLU A 240 5.44 -3.78 13.62
N TRP A 241 5.50 -3.03 12.52
CA TRP A 241 4.60 -1.90 12.27
C TRP A 241 3.13 -2.32 12.27
N ARG A 242 2.78 -3.47 11.67
CA ARG A 242 1.40 -4.00 11.69
C ARG A 242 0.93 -4.35 13.09
N GLU A 243 1.78 -4.98 13.89
CA GLU A 243 1.43 -5.37 15.26
C GLU A 243 1.17 -4.13 16.12
N LYS A 244 2.04 -3.12 16.03
CA LYS A 244 1.88 -1.84 16.72
C LYS A 244 0.65 -1.06 16.20
N ARG A 245 0.40 -1.06 14.89
CA ARG A 245 -0.74 -0.33 14.31
C ARG A 245 -2.12 -0.82 14.77
N ARG A 246 -2.22 -2.06 15.26
CA ARG A 246 -3.46 -2.58 15.88
C ARG A 246 -3.76 -1.94 17.23
N LEU A 247 -2.72 -1.50 17.92
CA LEU A 247 -2.79 -0.96 19.27
C LEU A 247 -2.96 0.58 19.26
N GLY A 248 -2.59 1.24 18.16
CA GLY A 248 -2.74 2.69 18.02
C GLY A 248 -1.95 3.27 16.84
N THR A 249 -1.79 4.59 16.85
CA THR A 249 -0.96 5.31 15.88
C THR A 249 0.50 4.90 16.02
N VAL A 250 1.21 4.73 14.90
CA VAL A 250 2.61 4.28 14.90
C VAL A 250 3.50 5.39 14.36
N LYS A 251 4.61 5.62 15.06
CA LYS A 251 5.67 6.54 14.66
C LYS A 251 6.90 5.77 14.24
N VAL A 252 7.43 6.12 13.07
CA VAL A 252 8.63 5.49 12.51
C VAL A 252 9.77 6.49 12.52
N GLU A 253 10.87 6.13 13.16
CA GLU A 253 12.08 6.95 13.20
C GLU A 253 13.11 6.47 12.18
N LEU A 254 13.61 7.41 11.38
CA LEU A 254 14.62 7.14 10.37
C LEU A 254 15.96 7.75 10.78
N ASP A 255 17.03 7.23 10.19
CA ASP A 255 18.38 7.74 10.41
C ASP A 255 18.69 9.07 9.70
N HIS A 256 17.76 9.56 8.86
CA HIS A 256 17.92 10.75 8.05
C HIS A 256 16.63 11.59 7.99
N THR A 257 16.79 12.91 7.85
CA THR A 257 15.65 13.88 7.78
C THR A 257 14.88 13.83 6.46
N GLN A 258 15.52 13.31 5.40
CA GLN A 258 14.90 13.00 4.12
C GLN A 258 14.70 11.49 4.01
N VAL A 259 13.45 11.07 3.84
CA VAL A 259 13.00 9.67 3.85
C VAL A 259 13.66 8.86 2.73
N ASP A 260 13.80 9.44 1.55
CA ASP A 260 14.42 8.79 0.39
C ASP A 260 15.94 8.63 0.49
N LEU A 261 16.58 9.37 1.39
CA LEU A 261 18.02 9.25 1.67
C LEU A 261 18.31 8.41 2.91
N ALA A 262 17.28 8.01 3.66
CA ALA A 262 17.42 7.15 4.84
C ALA A 262 17.92 5.76 4.43
N GLN A 263 18.94 5.27 5.14
CA GLN A 263 19.49 3.93 4.93
C GLN A 263 18.86 2.92 5.88
N GLN A 264 18.47 3.35 7.08
CA GLN A 264 17.97 2.47 8.13
C GLN A 264 16.75 3.07 8.84
N VAL A 265 15.81 2.17 9.18
CA VAL A 265 14.74 2.45 10.14
C VAL A 265 15.33 2.22 11.52
N ARG A 266 15.36 3.27 12.36
CA ARG A 266 15.95 3.22 13.70
C ARG A 266 14.99 2.63 14.73
N ASP A 267 13.73 3.01 14.65
CA ASP A 267 12.71 2.59 15.61
C ASP A 267 11.32 2.63 14.97
N ILE A 268 10.43 1.78 15.48
CA ILE A 268 9.01 1.73 15.15
C ILE A 268 8.29 1.68 16.48
N ARG A 269 7.54 2.71 16.88
CA ARG A 269 6.91 2.77 18.21
C ARG A 269 5.48 3.29 18.16
N LEU A 270 4.71 3.02 19.20
CA LEU A 270 3.38 3.62 19.35
C LEU A 270 3.54 5.11 19.66
N ASP A 271 2.73 5.94 19.02
CA ASP A 271 2.59 7.35 19.38
C ASP A 271 1.65 7.40 20.60
N GLU A 272 2.20 7.81 21.75
CA GLU A 272 1.48 7.92 23.04
C GLU A 272 0.47 9.08 23.05
#